data_AF-A0A7L2JIU6-F1
#
_entry.id   AF-A0A7L2JIU6-F1
#
_cell.length_a   1.000
_cell.length_b   1.000
_cell.length_c   1.000
_cell.angle_alpha   90.00
_cell.angle_beta   90.00
_cell.angle_gamma   90.00
#
_symmetry.space_group_name_H-M   'P 1'
#
loop_
_entity.id
_entity.type
_entity.pdbx_description
1 polymer ?
#
loop_
_entity_poly.entity_id
_entity_poly.type
_entity_poly.pdbx_seq_one_letter_code
_entity_poly.pdbx_strand_id
1 'polypeptide(L)'
;PMTLPVAHEPMLLLAVTEFVANSAAFTYFTAGALRRNISSNMLPRQFPLQLRTKSMEVFSSQLQERYPDHPMELHLWAHRQPLLSFHPDALHGSLFSSAEAFVVLPNATRVPAFLLDIDANVTGKPTITRNRVGGTVRLTGLVPNPELARGLLVPQVKRLETLLKFGLWLFGVPQANSKCCPVLSP
;
A
#
# COMPACT_ATOMS: atom_id res chain seq x y z
N PRO A 1 13.17 15.09 23.11
CA PRO A 1 14.64 15.09 23.35
C PRO A 1 15.25 13.75 22.93
N MET A 2 16.13 13.74 21.92
CA MET A 2 16.86 12.53 21.50
C MET A 2 18.16 12.44 22.30
N THR A 3 18.30 11.41 23.13
CA THR A 3 19.56 11.08 23.82
C THR A 3 20.35 10.12 22.94
N LEU A 4 21.49 10.58 22.42
CA LEU A 4 22.36 9.75 21.60
C LEU A 4 23.42 9.10 22.50
N PRO A 5 23.63 7.77 22.41
CA PRO A 5 24.71 7.13 23.14
C PRO A 5 26.05 7.63 22.57
N VAL A 6 26.97 7.98 23.47
CA VAL A 6 28.36 8.30 23.13
C VAL A 6 29.05 7.00 22.74
N ALA A 7 28.84 6.56 21.50
CA ALA A 7 29.67 5.53 20.90
C ALA A 7 31.04 6.14 20.62
N HIS A 8 32.10 5.43 21.00
CA HIS A 8 33.47 5.83 20.70
C HIS A 8 33.66 5.95 19.18
N GLU A 9 33.86 7.19 18.74
CA GLU A 9 34.35 7.68 17.44
C GLU A 9 33.65 7.25 16.13
N PRO A 10 32.36 7.56 15.94
CA PRO A 10 31.82 7.76 14.58
C PRO A 10 32.20 9.15 14.04
N MET A 11 32.72 9.24 12.80
CA MET A 11 33.05 10.51 12.13
C MET A 11 31.83 11.42 11.90
N LEU A 12 30.62 10.87 11.89
CA LEU A 12 29.36 11.60 11.75
C LEU A 12 28.25 10.86 12.49
N LEU A 13 27.47 11.59 13.29
CA LEU A 13 26.30 11.08 13.98
C LEU A 13 25.06 11.79 13.42
N LEU A 14 24.18 11.03 12.77
CA LEU A 14 22.93 11.54 12.20
C LEU A 14 21.74 11.01 13.00
N ALA A 15 20.99 11.92 13.62
CA ALA A 15 19.74 11.60 14.29
C ALA A 15 18.56 11.97 13.39
N VAL A 16 17.81 10.97 12.93
CA VAL A 16 16.54 11.19 12.24
C VAL A 16 15.42 11.00 13.24
N THR A 17 14.54 11.99 13.36
CA THR A 17 13.39 11.96 14.27
C THR A 17 12.12 11.56 13.55
N GLU A 18 11.15 11.07 14.31
CA GLU A 18 9.79 10.80 13.81
C GLU A 18 9.15 12.03 13.19
N PHE A 19 9.48 13.22 13.70
CA PHE A 19 8.99 14.47 13.15
C PHE A 19 9.41 14.68 11.68
N VAL A 20 10.66 14.38 11.34
CA VAL A 20 11.15 14.48 9.95
C VAL A 20 10.41 13.49 9.04
N ALA A 21 10.25 12.25 9.51
CA ALA A 21 9.55 11.20 8.76
C ALA A 21 8.06 11.53 8.56
N ASN A 22 7.38 12.01 9.61
CA ASN A 22 5.98 12.41 9.57
C ASN A 22 5.75 13.66 8.71
N SER A 23 6.69 14.61 8.73
CA SER A 23 6.65 15.78 7.84
C SER A 23 6.75 15.37 6.38
N ALA A 24 7.68 14.46 6.04
CA ALA A 24 7.76 13.91 4.68
C ALA A 24 6.46 13.21 4.29
N ALA A 25 5.93 12.33 5.14
CA ALA A 25 4.64 11.66 4.93
C ALA A 25 3.49 12.65 4.68
N PHE A 26 3.43 13.75 5.45
CA PHE A 26 2.45 14.83 5.25
C PHE A 26 2.61 15.50 3.89
N THR A 27 3.84 15.84 3.48
CA THR A 27 4.06 16.48 2.17
C THR A 27 3.66 15.57 1.00
N TYR A 28 3.95 14.27 1.06
CA TYR A 28 3.52 13.33 0.02
C TYR A 28 2.00 13.14 -0.01
N PHE A 29 1.35 13.14 1.17
CA PHE A 29 -0.10 13.09 1.28
C PHE A 29 -0.76 14.33 0.69
N THR A 30 -0.32 15.52 1.11
CA THR A 30 -0.86 16.81 0.64
C THR A 30 -0.57 17.07 -0.83
N ALA A 31 0.56 16.61 -1.35
CA ALA A 31 0.88 16.67 -2.78
C ALA A 31 0.04 15.71 -3.64
N GLY A 32 -0.81 14.86 -3.04
CA GLY A 32 -1.59 13.86 -3.77
C GLY A 32 -0.76 12.74 -4.41
N ALA A 33 0.53 12.64 -4.05
CA ALA A 33 1.44 11.64 -4.59
C ALA A 33 1.14 10.21 -4.06
N LEU A 34 0.36 10.11 -2.98
CA LEU A 34 -0.13 8.84 -2.42
C LEU A 34 -1.43 8.37 -3.10
N ARG A 35 -1.56 8.58 -4.40
CA ARG A 35 -2.66 8.07 -5.23
C ARG A 35 -2.10 7.23 -6.37
N ARG A 36 -2.70 6.08 -6.61
CA ARG A 36 -2.29 5.16 -7.67
C ARG A 36 -3.48 4.47 -8.31
N ASN A 37 -3.49 4.48 -9.63
CA ASN A 37 -4.47 3.75 -10.41
C ASN A 37 -3.78 2.47 -10.92
N ILE A 38 -4.33 1.32 -10.56
CA ILE A 38 -3.86 0.00 -10.97
C ILE A 38 -4.86 -0.54 -11.98
N SER A 39 -4.41 -0.72 -13.23
CA SER A 39 -5.19 -1.38 -14.26
C SER A 39 -4.79 -2.84 -14.39
N SER A 40 -5.64 -3.65 -15.03
CA SER A 40 -5.42 -5.08 -15.29
C SER A 40 -4.07 -5.39 -15.93
N ASN A 41 -3.52 -4.50 -16.74
CA ASN A 41 -2.24 -4.69 -17.42
C ASN A 41 -1.01 -4.47 -16.52
N MET A 42 -1.18 -3.81 -15.37
CA MET A 42 -0.09 -3.58 -14.41
C MET A 42 0.09 -4.74 -13.44
N LEU A 43 -0.92 -5.62 -13.32
CA LEU A 43 -0.83 -6.81 -12.48
C LEU A 43 -0.03 -7.91 -13.19
N PRO A 44 1.05 -8.43 -12.57
CA PRO A 44 1.77 -9.55 -13.13
C PRO A 44 0.88 -10.80 -13.10
N ARG A 45 1.14 -11.73 -14.02
CA ARG A 45 0.38 -12.98 -14.17
C ARG A 45 0.40 -13.88 -12.92
N GLN A 46 1.36 -13.65 -12.03
CA GLN A 46 1.52 -14.35 -10.75
C GLN A 46 0.52 -13.88 -9.68
N PHE A 47 -0.13 -12.73 -9.89
CA PHE A 47 -1.12 -12.23 -8.96
C PHE A 47 -2.39 -13.10 -9.07
N PRO A 48 -2.89 -13.66 -7.95
CA PRO A 48 -3.92 -14.70 -7.97
C PRO A 48 -5.28 -14.22 -8.49
N LEU A 49 -5.46 -12.91 -8.68
CA LEU A 49 -6.70 -12.32 -9.19
C LEU A 49 -6.46 -11.32 -10.31
N GLN A 50 -6.89 -11.67 -11.51
CA GLN A 50 -6.92 -10.69 -12.59
C GLN A 50 -7.97 -9.62 -12.27
N LEU A 51 -7.69 -8.34 -12.57
CA LEU A 51 -8.67 -7.26 -12.49
C LEU A 51 -9.69 -7.38 -13.62
N ARG A 52 -10.54 -8.41 -13.51
CA ARG A 52 -11.65 -8.73 -14.39
C ARG A 52 -12.85 -9.11 -13.55
N THR A 53 -14.05 -8.74 -14.02
CA THR A 53 -15.29 -9.08 -13.31
C THR A 53 -15.45 -10.58 -13.11
N LYS A 54 -15.00 -11.40 -14.08
CA LYS A 54 -14.98 -12.86 -14.00
C LYS A 54 -14.15 -13.41 -12.84
N SER A 55 -12.98 -12.81 -12.57
CA SER A 55 -12.15 -13.21 -11.43
C SER A 55 -12.70 -12.65 -10.10
N MET A 56 -13.48 -11.57 -10.17
CA MET A 56 -14.10 -10.89 -9.03
C MET A 56 -15.46 -11.47 -8.64
N GLU A 57 -15.98 -12.43 -9.40
CA GLU A 57 -17.14 -13.27 -9.03
C GLU A 57 -16.97 -13.88 -7.63
N VAL A 58 -15.73 -14.22 -7.26
CA VAL A 58 -15.34 -14.72 -5.95
C VAL A 58 -15.68 -13.75 -4.81
N PHE A 59 -15.67 -12.44 -5.07
CA PHE A 59 -15.98 -11.38 -4.11
C PHE A 59 -17.40 -10.84 -4.29
N SER A 60 -17.96 -10.96 -5.48
CA SER A 60 -19.31 -10.53 -5.78
C SER A 60 -19.85 -11.24 -7.02
N SER A 61 -20.76 -12.19 -6.82
CA SER A 61 -21.48 -12.82 -7.92
C SER A 61 -22.35 -11.81 -8.69
N GLN A 62 -22.95 -10.85 -7.98
CA GLN A 62 -23.79 -9.80 -8.59
C GLN A 62 -23.02 -8.92 -9.58
N LEU A 63 -21.72 -8.74 -9.37
CA LEU A 63 -20.88 -7.95 -10.25
C LEU A 63 -20.63 -8.67 -11.59
N GLN A 64 -20.46 -9.99 -11.57
CA GLN A 64 -20.34 -10.80 -12.77
C GLN A 64 -21.69 -10.94 -13.50
N GLU A 65 -22.81 -11.05 -12.78
CA GLU A 65 -24.15 -11.08 -13.37
C GLU A 65 -24.49 -9.77 -14.11
N ARG A 66 -24.12 -8.63 -13.54
CA ARG A 66 -24.44 -7.31 -14.10
C ARG A 66 -23.45 -6.86 -15.18
N TYR A 67 -22.17 -7.25 -15.07
CA TYR A 67 -21.10 -6.88 -15.99
C TYR A 67 -20.21 -8.08 -16.34
N PRO A 68 -20.63 -8.98 -17.24
CA PRO A 68 -19.91 -10.23 -17.51
C PRO A 68 -18.59 -9.99 -18.27
N ASP A 69 -17.48 -10.53 -17.74
CA ASP A 69 -16.11 -10.50 -18.33
C ASP A 69 -15.62 -9.12 -18.80
N HIS A 70 -15.86 -8.08 -18.01
CA HIS A 70 -15.35 -6.74 -18.24
C HIS A 70 -14.02 -6.48 -17.52
N PRO A 71 -13.13 -5.66 -18.11
CA PRO A 71 -11.92 -5.23 -17.43
C PRO A 71 -12.27 -4.32 -16.25
N MET A 72 -11.47 -4.42 -15.19
CA MET A 72 -11.60 -3.58 -14.00
C MET A 72 -10.36 -2.71 -13.79
N GLU A 73 -10.56 -1.55 -13.19
CA GLU A 73 -9.52 -0.64 -12.71
C GLU A 73 -9.67 -0.49 -11.19
N LEU A 74 -8.54 -0.42 -10.48
CA LEU A 74 -8.51 -0.24 -9.03
C LEU A 74 -7.79 1.07 -8.72
N HIS A 75 -8.49 2.03 -8.13
CA HIS A 75 -7.94 3.29 -7.69
C HIS A 75 -7.64 3.21 -6.20
N LEU A 76 -6.37 3.35 -5.84
CA LEU A 76 -5.94 3.44 -4.45
C LEU A 76 -5.53 4.88 -4.14
N TRP A 77 -5.93 5.38 -2.98
CA TRP A 77 -5.44 6.65 -2.46
C TRP A 77 -5.30 6.59 -0.95
N ALA A 78 -4.39 7.38 -0.39
CA ALA A 78 -4.38 7.63 1.04
C ALA A 78 -5.56 8.56 1.40
N HIS A 79 -6.43 8.15 2.32
CA HIS A 79 -7.52 9.00 2.82
C HIS A 79 -7.14 9.75 4.10
N ARG A 80 -6.07 9.30 4.77
CA ARG A 80 -5.49 9.95 5.94
C ARG A 80 -3.96 9.91 5.83
N GLN A 81 -3.31 10.91 6.42
CA GLN A 81 -1.85 10.97 6.50
C GLN A 81 -1.29 9.69 7.14
N PRO A 82 -0.28 9.05 6.53
CA PRO A 82 0.40 7.94 7.16
C PRO A 82 1.29 8.43 8.30
N LEU A 83 1.29 7.68 9.40
CA LEU A 83 2.02 8.01 10.62
C LEU A 83 3.19 7.06 10.80
N LEU A 84 4.36 7.61 11.16
CA LEU A 84 5.60 6.89 11.40
C LEU A 84 6.06 7.18 12.83
N SER A 85 6.36 6.11 13.57
CA SER A 85 6.83 6.15 14.96
C SER A 85 8.08 5.32 15.10
N PHE A 86 9.15 5.90 15.65
CA PHE A 86 10.40 5.19 15.89
C PHE A 86 10.38 4.57 17.28
N HIS A 87 10.42 3.24 17.36
CA HIS A 87 10.64 2.52 18.61
C HIS A 87 12.09 1.99 18.66
N PRO A 88 12.63 1.71 19.86
CA PRO A 88 13.99 1.17 20.00
C PRO A 88 14.21 -0.13 19.22
N ASP A 89 13.16 -0.95 19.09
CA ASP A 89 13.22 -2.26 18.44
C ASP A 89 13.02 -2.19 16.91
N ALA A 90 12.19 -1.25 16.44
CA ALA A 90 11.84 -1.08 15.03
C ALA A 90 11.17 0.27 14.74
N LEU A 91 11.19 0.68 13.47
CA LEU A 91 10.25 1.68 12.94
C LEU A 91 8.87 1.03 12.85
N HIS A 92 7.84 1.70 13.33
CA HIS A 92 6.44 1.35 13.11
C HIS A 92 5.78 2.42 12.23
N GLY A 93 4.97 2.00 11.27
CA GLY A 93 4.21 2.89 10.39
C GLY A 93 2.76 2.45 10.29
N SER A 94 1.83 3.40 10.35
CA SER A 94 0.41 3.18 10.10
C SER A 94 0.02 3.88 8.81
N LEU A 95 -0.51 3.11 7.87
CA LEU A 95 -0.93 3.53 6.54
C LEU A 95 -2.46 3.45 6.48
N PHE A 96 -3.09 4.52 6.04
CA PHE A 96 -4.54 4.64 5.94
C PHE A 96 -4.93 4.89 4.49
N SER A 97 -5.43 3.87 3.82
CA SER A 97 -5.70 3.90 2.38
C SER A 97 -7.11 3.47 2.05
N SER A 98 -7.65 4.01 0.97
CA SER A 98 -8.92 3.60 0.38
C SER A 98 -8.65 3.04 -1.01
N ALA A 99 -9.37 1.97 -1.34
CA ALA A 99 -9.29 1.28 -2.62
C ALA A 99 -10.69 1.22 -3.23
N GLU A 100 -10.86 1.82 -4.40
CA GLU A 100 -12.10 1.80 -5.15
C GLU A 100 -11.92 1.07 -6.46
N ALA A 101 -12.79 0.09 -6.70
CA ALA A 101 -12.80 -0.67 -7.94
C ALA A 101 -13.82 -0.09 -8.91
N PHE A 102 -13.44 -0.02 -10.18
CA PHE A 102 -14.26 0.44 -11.29
C PHE A 102 -14.35 -0.65 -12.34
N VAL A 103 -15.54 -0.89 -12.87
CA VAL A 103 -15.74 -1.68 -14.09
C VAL A 103 -15.63 -0.74 -15.29
N VAL A 104 -14.77 -1.08 -16.24
CA VAL A 104 -14.62 -0.32 -17.47
C VAL A 104 -15.54 -0.95 -18.52
N LEU A 105 -16.58 -0.20 -18.89
CA LEU A 105 -17.51 -0.57 -19.96
C LEU A 105 -16.84 -0.40 -21.34
N PRO A 106 -17.31 -1.09 -22.39
CA PRO A 106 -16.81 -0.92 -23.76
C PRO A 106 -16.96 0.52 -24.27
N ASN A 107 -17.87 1.30 -23.68
CA ASN A 107 -18.07 2.72 -23.97
C ASN A 107 -17.03 3.64 -23.30
N ALA A 108 -15.94 3.08 -22.75
CA ALA A 108 -14.93 3.76 -21.93
C ALA A 108 -15.47 4.41 -20.63
N THR A 109 -16.74 4.17 -20.29
CA THR A 109 -17.35 4.62 -19.05
C THR A 109 -16.88 3.76 -17.87
N ARG A 110 -16.50 4.41 -16.77
CA ARG A 110 -16.09 3.74 -15.53
C ARG A 110 -17.25 3.71 -14.55
N VAL A 111 -17.69 2.52 -14.15
CA VAL A 111 -18.76 2.35 -13.17
C VAL A 111 -18.15 1.92 -11.85
N PRO A 112 -18.37 2.66 -10.74
CA PRO A 112 -17.87 2.26 -9.44
C PRO A 112 -18.54 0.94 -9.01
N ALA A 113 -17.72 -0.05 -8.70
CA ALA A 113 -18.14 -1.38 -8.27
C ALA A 113 -18.23 -1.45 -6.74
N PHE A 114 -17.14 -1.12 -6.07
CA PHE A 114 -17.04 -1.10 -4.62
C PHE A 114 -15.92 -0.19 -4.13
N LEU A 115 -16.08 0.32 -2.92
CA LEU A 115 -15.08 1.09 -2.17
C LEU A 115 -14.72 0.31 -0.90
N LEU A 116 -13.44 0.30 -0.55
CA LEU A 116 -12.90 -0.38 0.62
C LEU A 116 -11.87 0.51 1.32
N ASP A 117 -12.04 0.70 2.64
CA ASP A 117 -11.02 1.32 3.48
C ASP A 117 -10.13 0.28 4.13
N ILE A 118 -8.83 0.57 4.13
CA ILE A 118 -7.75 -0.35 4.48
C ILE A 118 -6.77 0.37 5.39
N ASP A 119 -6.68 -0.14 6.61
CA ASP A 119 -5.72 0.32 7.61
C ASP A 119 -4.61 -0.73 7.74
N ALA A 120 -3.38 -0.34 7.47
CA ALA A 120 -2.23 -1.23 7.45
C ALA A 120 -1.14 -0.75 8.41
N ASN A 121 -0.68 -1.65 9.27
CA ASN A 121 0.44 -1.42 10.16
C ASN A 121 1.68 -2.13 9.59
N VAL A 122 2.71 -1.35 9.31
CA VAL A 122 4.01 -1.80 8.84
C VAL A 122 5.07 -1.59 9.91
N THR A 123 6.07 -2.45 9.92
CA THR A 123 7.28 -2.30 10.71
C THR A 123 8.49 -2.34 9.80
N GLY A 124 9.57 -1.68 10.17
CA GLY A 124 10.75 -1.65 9.35
C GLY A 124 12.02 -1.45 10.15
N LYS A 125 13.14 -1.89 9.58
CA LYS A 125 14.46 -1.59 10.14
C LYS A 125 15.22 -0.71 9.15
N PRO A 126 15.59 0.53 9.54
CA PRO A 126 16.40 1.38 8.69
C PRO A 126 17.79 0.77 8.55
N THR A 127 18.34 0.80 7.34
CA THR A 127 19.68 0.29 7.04
C THR A 127 20.40 1.31 6.17
N ILE A 128 21.61 1.70 6.56
CA ILE A 128 22.42 2.62 5.77
C ILE A 128 23.40 1.80 4.94
N THR A 129 23.27 1.88 3.63
CA THR A 129 24.16 1.17 2.70
C THR A 129 24.70 2.17 1.67
N ARG A 130 26.03 2.32 1.58
CA ARG A 130 26.74 3.17 0.60
C ARG A 130 26.10 4.56 0.41
N ASN A 131 26.02 5.33 1.49
CA ASN A 131 25.47 6.70 1.55
C ASN A 131 23.96 6.84 1.23
N ARG A 132 23.20 5.74 1.20
CA ARG A 132 21.74 5.78 1.08
C ARG A 132 21.10 5.27 2.36
N VAL A 133 20.11 6.02 2.83
CA VAL A 133 19.23 5.58 3.92
C VAL A 133 18.18 4.68 3.29
N GLY A 134 18.38 3.38 3.44
CA GLY A 134 17.43 2.34 3.05
C GLY A 134 16.65 1.83 4.27
N GLY A 135 15.82 0.82 4.03
CA GLY A 135 15.17 0.11 5.11
C GLY A 135 14.42 -1.11 4.64
N THR A 136 14.31 -2.09 5.52
CA THR A 136 13.39 -3.21 5.33
C THR A 136 12.00 -2.79 5.76
N VAL A 137 10.97 -3.22 5.03
CA VAL A 137 9.57 -2.99 5.38
C VAL A 137 8.87 -4.34 5.50
N ARG A 138 8.13 -4.54 6.59
CA ARG A 138 7.38 -5.74 6.95
C ARG A 138 5.95 -5.34 7.30
N LEU A 139 4.97 -5.97 6.68
CA LEU A 139 3.57 -5.77 7.07
C LEU A 139 3.27 -6.58 8.33
N THR A 140 2.80 -5.90 9.38
CA THR A 140 2.53 -6.52 10.69
C THR A 140 1.03 -6.68 10.92
N GLY A 141 0.22 -5.75 10.41
CA GLY A 141 -1.23 -5.83 10.50
C GLY A 141 -1.90 -5.25 9.25
N LEU A 142 -3.03 -5.84 8.88
CA LEU A 142 -3.91 -5.31 7.85
C LEU A 142 -5.34 -5.51 8.33
N VAL A 143 -6.04 -4.41 8.54
CA VAL A 143 -7.44 -4.41 8.97
C VAL A 143 -8.24 -3.82 7.80
N PRO A 144 -8.90 -4.67 6.99
CA PRO A 144 -9.96 -4.20 6.12
C PRO A 144 -11.08 -3.69 7.02
N ASN A 145 -11.64 -2.51 6.74
CA ASN A 145 -12.80 -1.99 7.45
C ASN A 145 -14.06 -2.31 6.64
N PRO A 146 -14.68 -3.50 6.78
CA PRO A 146 -15.84 -3.91 5.99
C PRO A 146 -17.09 -3.08 6.27
N GLU A 147 -17.16 -2.40 7.42
CA GLU A 147 -18.29 -1.52 7.78
C GLU A 147 -18.36 -0.26 6.91
N LEU A 148 -17.23 0.19 6.35
CA LEU A 148 -17.18 1.28 5.37
C LEU A 148 -17.18 0.79 3.92
N ALA A 149 -17.25 -0.53 3.70
CA ALA A 149 -17.34 -1.07 2.36
C ALA A 149 -18.70 -0.69 1.73
N ARG A 150 -18.67 0.04 0.62
CA ARG A 150 -19.86 0.44 -0.14
C ARG A 150 -19.84 -0.23 -1.50
N GLY A 151 -20.98 -0.72 -1.97
CA GLY A 151 -21.15 -1.29 -3.31
C GLY A 151 -21.49 -2.77 -3.32
N LEU A 152 -21.23 -3.44 -4.44
CA LEU A 152 -21.67 -4.82 -4.70
C LEU A 152 -20.79 -5.89 -4.00
N LEU A 153 -19.89 -5.50 -3.10
CA LEU A 153 -18.93 -6.42 -2.48
C LEU A 153 -19.61 -7.32 -1.44
N VAL A 154 -19.40 -8.64 -1.52
CA VAL A 154 -19.67 -9.54 -0.40
C VAL A 154 -18.47 -9.46 0.57
N PRO A 155 -18.68 -9.23 1.87
CA PRO A 155 -17.58 -9.07 2.83
C PRO A 155 -16.85 -10.41 3.07
N GLN A 156 -15.95 -10.77 2.17
CA GLN A 156 -15.04 -11.92 2.30
C GLN A 156 -13.67 -11.46 2.83
N VAL A 157 -13.67 -10.96 4.08
CA VAL A 157 -12.53 -10.30 4.74
C VAL A 157 -11.25 -11.15 4.67
N LYS A 158 -11.33 -12.47 4.88
CA LYS A 158 -10.16 -13.37 4.83
C LYS A 158 -9.49 -13.45 3.45
N ARG A 159 -10.29 -13.46 2.37
CA ARG A 159 -9.76 -13.52 1.00
C ARG A 159 -9.17 -12.17 0.60
N LEU A 160 -9.83 -11.09 0.97
CA LEU A 160 -9.37 -9.74 0.75
C LEU A 160 -8.05 -9.46 1.47
N GLU A 161 -7.92 -9.91 2.72
CA GLU A 161 -6.67 -9.85 3.48
C GLU A 161 -5.53 -10.60 2.77
N THR A 162 -5.81 -11.79 2.22
CA THR A 162 -4.81 -12.60 1.49
C THR A 162 -4.32 -11.87 0.24
N LEU A 163 -5.23 -11.26 -0.53
CA LEU A 163 -4.87 -10.47 -1.71
C LEU A 163 -4.08 -9.23 -1.38
N LEU A 164 -4.46 -8.55 -0.30
CA LEU A 164 -3.79 -7.34 0.13
C LEU A 164 -2.39 -7.64 0.64
N LYS A 165 -2.23 -8.72 1.42
CA LYS A 165 -0.91 -9.24 1.81
C LYS A 165 -0.06 -9.57 0.58
N PHE A 166 -0.64 -10.27 -0.41
CA PHE A 166 0.06 -10.64 -1.63
C PHE A 166 0.41 -9.41 -2.49
N GLY A 167 -0.52 -8.47 -2.66
CA GLY A 167 -0.32 -7.23 -3.40
C GLY A 167 0.71 -6.31 -2.74
N LEU A 168 0.71 -6.23 -1.40
CA LEU A 168 1.70 -5.46 -0.67
C LEU A 168 3.08 -6.14 -0.71
N TRP A 169 3.14 -7.47 -0.72
CA TRP A 169 4.39 -8.20 -0.97
C TRP A 169 4.92 -7.99 -2.40
N LEU A 170 4.03 -7.90 -3.40
CA LEU A 170 4.39 -7.81 -4.81
C LEU A 170 4.68 -6.39 -5.30
N PHE A 171 3.97 -5.39 -4.76
CA PHE A 171 4.06 -3.99 -5.17
C PHE A 171 4.58 -3.09 -4.05
N GLY A 172 4.20 -3.33 -2.80
CA GLY A 172 4.59 -2.51 -1.66
C GLY A 172 6.06 -2.70 -1.31
N VAL A 173 6.48 -3.94 -1.04
CA VAL A 173 7.86 -4.25 -0.62
C VAL A 173 8.87 -3.93 -1.72
N PRO A 174 8.68 -4.30 -3.00
CA PRO A 174 9.70 -4.07 -4.03
C PRO A 174 9.79 -2.59 -4.42
N GLN A 175 8.70 -1.83 -4.32
CA GLN A 175 8.69 -0.42 -4.69
C GLN A 175 9.12 0.49 -3.54
N ALA A 176 8.78 0.13 -2.29
CA ALA A 176 9.41 0.73 -1.12
C ALA A 176 10.92 0.44 -1.15
N ASN A 177 11.31 -0.79 -1.49
CA ASN A 177 12.72 -1.14 -1.62
C ASN A 177 13.37 -0.45 -2.83
N SER A 178 12.70 -0.21 -3.96
CA SER A 178 13.32 0.52 -5.08
C SER A 178 13.44 2.03 -4.85
N LYS A 179 12.53 2.61 -4.05
CA LYS A 179 12.58 4.02 -3.63
C LYS A 179 13.57 4.25 -2.48
N CYS A 180 13.71 3.30 -1.56
CA CYS A 180 14.68 3.35 -0.45
C CYS A 180 16.07 2.77 -0.83
N CYS A 181 16.13 1.83 -1.77
CA CYS A 181 17.31 1.14 -2.28
C CYS A 181 17.17 0.92 -3.81
N PRO A 182 17.42 1.93 -4.66
CA PRO A 182 17.52 1.69 -6.09
C PRO A 182 18.71 0.76 -6.32
N VAL A 183 18.45 -0.49 -6.70
CA VAL A 183 19.48 -1.40 -7.22
C VAL A 183 20.03 -0.73 -8.47
N LEU A 184 21.27 -0.24 -8.40
CA LEU A 184 22.02 0.04 -9.61
C LEU A 184 22.25 -1.32 -10.28
N SER A 185 21.57 -1.58 -11.39
CA SER A 185 22.05 -2.56 -12.35
C SER A 185 23.39 -2.06 -12.92
N PRO A 186 24.38 -2.96 -13.13
CA PRO A 186 25.71 -2.63 -13.63
C PRO A 186 25.68 -2.04 -15.04
#